data_AF-A0A7W0V052-F1
#
_entry.id   AF-A0A7W0V052-F1
#
_cell.length_a   1.000
_cell.length_b   1.000
_cell.length_c   1.000
_cell.angle_alpha   90.00
_cell.angle_beta   90.00
_cell.angle_gamma   90.00
#
_symmetry.space_group_name_H-M   'P 1'
#
loop_
_entity.id
_entity.type
_entity.pdbx_description
1 polymer ?
#
loop_
_entity_poly.entity_id
_entity_poly.type
_entity_poly.pdbx_seq_one_letter_code
_entity_poly.pdbx_strand_id
1 'polypeptide(L)' 'MTVTTELPHTLIGPLLQTFFMEHLCRHKQVSPRTVKSYRDTFRLLLQYLQETTGKQPAALSVADLDAPAIL' A
#
# COMPACT_ATOMS: atom_id res chain seq x y z
N MET A 1 9.57 31.26 4.76
CA MET A 1 10.10 30.12 3.99
C MET A 1 9.62 28.84 4.66
N THR A 2 8.46 28.34 4.25
CA THR A 2 8.01 26.99 4.65
C THR A 2 8.82 25.99 3.84
N VAL A 3 9.69 25.24 4.52
CA VAL A 3 10.37 24.09 3.93
C VAL A 3 9.29 23.04 3.71
N THR A 4 8.81 22.91 2.47
CA THR A 4 8.06 21.75 2.03
C THR A 4 9.05 20.59 2.06
N THR A 5 8.99 19.78 3.11
CA THR A 5 9.72 18.50 3.17
C THR A 5 9.14 17.62 2.07
N GLU A 6 9.78 17.63 0.90
CA GLU A 6 9.56 16.68 -0.19
C GLU A 6 9.97 15.30 0.34
N LEU A 7 9.04 14.63 1.03
CA LEU A 7 9.19 13.20 1.29
C LEU A 7 9.33 12.53 -0.08
N PRO A 8 10.33 11.67 -0.31
CA PRO A 8 10.46 10.97 -1.57
C PRO A 8 9.12 10.30 -1.88
N HIS A 9 8.55 10.59 -3.06
CA HIS A 9 7.31 9.99 -3.56
C HIS A 9 7.51 8.49 -3.73
N THR A 10 7.38 7.78 -2.62
CA THR A 10 7.58 6.34 -2.54
C THR A 10 6.27 5.69 -2.94
N LEU A 11 6.25 5.12 -4.16
CA LEU A 11 5.07 4.41 -4.66
C LEU A 11 4.81 3.16 -3.84
N ILE A 12 3.53 2.88 -3.57
CA ILE A 12 3.16 1.70 -2.78
C ILE A 12 3.28 0.39 -3.59
N GLY A 13 3.18 0.44 -4.92
CA GLY A 13 3.23 -0.74 -5.79
C GLY A 13 4.47 -1.62 -5.56
N PRO A 14 5.69 -1.08 -5.67
CA PRO A 14 6.92 -1.83 -5.38
C PRO A 14 6.97 -2.36 -3.94
N LEU A 15 6.49 -1.58 -2.96
CA LEU A 15 6.47 -2.00 -1.56
C LEU A 15 5.52 -3.18 -1.33
N LEU A 16 4.33 -3.16 -1.95
CA LEU A 16 3.39 -4.27 -1.89
C LEU A 16 3.99 -5.53 -2.51
N GLN A 17 4.67 -5.40 -3.65
CA GLN A 17 5.37 -6.53 -4.26
C GLN A 17 6.39 -7.15 -3.30
N THR A 18 7.27 -6.34 -2.70
CA THR A 18 8.26 -6.82 -1.73
C THR A 18 7.59 -7.43 -0.50
N PHE A 19 6.51 -6.82 -0.01
CA PHE A 19 5.75 -7.34 1.13
C PHE A 19 5.16 -8.72 0.82
N PHE A 20 4.53 -8.92 -0.34
CA PHE A 20 3.96 -10.22 -0.70
C PHE A 20 5.03 -11.27 -1.00
N MET A 21 6.00 -10.93 -1.87
CA MET A 21 6.96 -11.91 -2.39
C MET A 21 8.06 -12.24 -1.40
N GLU A 22 8.60 -11.22 -0.72
CA GLU A 22 9.69 -11.44 0.22
C GLU A 22 9.17 -11.63 1.64
N HIS A 23 8.41 -10.66 2.16
CA HIS A 23 8.05 -10.69 3.57
C HIS A 23 7.08 -11.84 3.89
N LEU A 24 5.96 -11.94 3.19
CA LEU A 24 4.95 -12.97 3.47
C LEU A 24 5.37 -14.36 3.01
N CYS A 25 5.80 -14.50 1.75
CA CYS A 25 6.13 -15.81 1.18
C CYS A 25 7.49 -16.34 1.66
N ARG A 26 8.55 -15.52 1.64
CA ARG A 26 9.92 -15.98 1.92
C ARG A 26 10.31 -15.90 3.39
N HIS A 27 10.05 -14.77 4.07
CA HIS A 27 10.48 -14.59 5.46
C HIS A 27 9.51 -15.22 6.46
N LYS A 28 8.21 -14.96 6.28
CA LYS A 28 7.17 -15.44 7.20
C LYS A 28 6.63 -16.83 6.84
N GLN A 29 6.78 -17.26 5.58
CA GLN A 29 6.25 -18.54 5.06
C GLN A 29 4.79 -18.75 5.45
N VAL A 30 3.97 -17.70 5.33
CA VAL A 30 2.55 -17.78 5.71
C VAL A 30 1.77 -18.68 4.76
N SER A 31 0.65 -19.22 5.23
CA SER A 31 -0.19 -20.09 4.41
C SER A 31 -0.73 -19.36 3.16
N PRO A 32 -1.02 -20.07 2.05
CA PRO A 32 -1.65 -19.47 0.87
C PRO A 32 -2.97 -18.76 1.17
N ARG A 33 -3.74 -19.26 2.16
CA ARG A 33 -4.99 -18.62 2.61
C ARG A 33 -4.71 -17.27 3.29
N THR A 34 -3.64 -17.18 4.06
CA THR A 34 -3.19 -15.92 4.67
C THR A 34 -2.79 -14.93 3.59
N VAL A 35 -1.95 -15.33 2.62
CA VAL A 35 -1.57 -14.46 1.48
C VAL A 35 -2.81 -13.94 0.74
N LYS A 36 -3.79 -14.82 0.47
CA LYS A 36 -5.05 -14.45 -0.18
C LYS A 36 -5.83 -13.41 0.64
N SER A 37 -5.93 -13.59 1.96
CA SER A 37 -6.59 -12.65 2.86
C SER A 37 -5.93 -11.26 2.79
N TYR A 38 -4.60 -11.17 2.89
CA TYR A 38 -3.89 -9.89 2.79
C TYR A 38 -4.11 -9.22 1.43
N ARG A 39 -4.04 -9.99 0.34
CA ARG A 39 -4.28 -9.48 -1.02
C ARG A 39 -5.69 -8.91 -1.16
N ASP A 40 -6.67 -9.59 -0.61
CA ASP A 40 -8.06 -9.15 -0.68
C ASP A 40 -8.26 -7.87 0.17
N THR A 41 -7.63 -7.78 1.36
CA THR A 41 -7.60 -6.53 2.16
C THR A 41 -6.96 -5.37 1.42
N PHE A 42 -5.78 -5.55 0.82
CA PHE A 42 -5.12 -4.48 0.07
C PHE A 42 -5.93 -4.04 -1.14
N ARG A 43 -6.65 -4.94 -1.83
CA ARG A 43 -7.54 -4.52 -2.92
C ARG A 43 -8.64 -3.59 -2.45
N LEU A 44 -9.29 -3.90 -1.33
CA LEU A 44 -10.33 -3.05 -0.75
C LEU A 44 -9.77 -1.66 -0.41
N LEU A 45 -8.61 -1.61 0.24
CA LEU A 45 -7.96 -0.34 0.58
C LEU A 45 -7.58 0.47 -0.67
N LEU A 46 -7.00 -0.17 -1.68
CA LEU A 46 -6.60 0.50 -2.93
C LEU A 46 -7.80 1.05 -3.71
N GLN A 47 -8.91 0.33 -3.72
CA GLN A 47 -10.16 0.78 -4.33
C GLN A 47 -10.74 1.98 -3.57
N TYR A 48 -10.81 1.89 -2.24
CA TYR A 48 -11.24 3.00 -1.38
C TYR A 48 -10.39 4.26 -1.59
N LEU A 49 -9.07 4.13 -1.66
CA LEU A 49 -8.16 5.25 -1.91
C LEU A 49 -8.36 5.83 -3.31
N GLN A 50 -8.58 5.00 -4.32
CA GLN A 50 -8.90 5.47 -5.66
C GLN A 50 -10.20 6.27 -5.68
N GLU A 51 -11.24 5.79 -5.01
CA GLU A 51 -12.55 6.45 -4.94
C GLU A 51 -12.50 7.78 -4.20
N THR A 52 -11.71 7.87 -3.11
CA THR A 52 -11.62 9.07 -2.27
C THR A 52 -10.64 10.11 -2.77
N THR A 53 -9.53 9.69 -3.37
CA THR A 53 -8.46 10.60 -3.85
C THR A 53 -8.51 10.87 -5.35
N GLY A 54 -9.22 10.04 -6.12
CA GLY A 54 -9.19 10.05 -7.59
C GLY A 54 -7.89 9.53 -8.22
N LYS A 55 -6.89 9.15 -7.41
CA LYS A 55 -5.61 8.64 -7.91
C LYS A 55 -5.74 7.19 -8.33
N GLN A 56 -5.12 6.84 -9.46
CA GLN A 56 -5.01 5.44 -9.86
C GLN A 56 -4.13 4.66 -8.86
N PRO A 57 -4.42 3.38 -8.56
CA PRO A 57 -3.63 2.60 -7.60
C PRO A 57 -2.12 2.56 -7.90
N ALA A 58 -1.73 2.62 -9.18
CA ALA A 58 -0.33 2.66 -9.60
C ALA A 58 0.39 3.98 -9.28
N ALA A 59 -0.36 5.07 -9.06
CA ALA A 59 0.15 6.39 -8.72
C ALA A 59 0.08 6.70 -7.22
N LEU A 60 -0.49 5.79 -6.41
CA LEU A 60 -0.54 5.96 -4.96
C LEU A 60 0.85 5.85 -4.34
N SER A 61 1.09 6.72 -3.37
CA SER A 61 2.32 6.81 -2.59
C SER A 61 2.07 6.53 -1.12
N VAL A 62 3.13 6.30 -0.35
CA VAL A 62 3.02 6.09 1.11
C VAL A 62 2.34 7.29 1.80
N ALA A 63 2.50 8.50 1.26
CA ALA A 63 1.85 9.70 1.80
C ALA A 63 0.32 9.70 1.62
N ASP A 64 -0.23 8.87 0.72
CA ASP A 64 -1.68 8.70 0.54
C ASP A 64 -2.29 7.73 1.58
N LEU A 65 -1.45 7.05 2.38
CA LEU A 65 -1.86 6.20 3.49
C LEU A 65 -1.83 6.99 4.81
N ASP A 66 -2.57 8.10 4.87
CA ASP A 66 -2.63 8.96 6.04
C ASP A 66 -3.61 8.44 7.11
N ALA A 67 -3.67 9.11 8.27
CA ALA A 67 -4.51 8.64 9.38
C ALA A 67 -6.00 8.55 9.02
N PRO A 68 -6.61 9.55 8.36
CA PRO A 68 -8.00 9.48 7.90
C PRO A 68 -8.28 8.34 6.91
N ALA A 69 -7.30 7.95 6.09
CA ALA A 69 -7.47 6.85 5.16
C ALA A 69 -7.43 5.45 5.81
N ILE A 70 -6.93 5.35 7.05
CA ILE A 70 -6.67 4.06 7.72
C ILE A 70 -7.52 3.85 8.99
N LEU A 71 -7.88 4.92 9.71
CA LEU A 71 -8.58 4.90 11.01
C LEU A 71 -10.06 5.30 10.88
#